data_AF-A0A4Y9UL15-F1
#
_entry.id   AF-A0A4Y9UL15-F1
#
_cell.length_a   1.000
_cell.length_b   1.000
_cell.length_c   1.000
_cell.angle_alpha   90.00
_cell.angle_beta   90.00
_cell.angle_gamma   90.00
#
_symmetry.space_group_name_H-M   'P 1'
#
loop_
_entity.id
_entity.type
_entity.pdbx_description
1 polymer ?
#
loop_
_entity_poly.entity_id
_entity_poly.type
_entity_poly.pdbx_seq_one_letter_code
_entity_poly.pdbx_strand_id
1 'polypeptide(L)'
;MSTSETVEFAVGPCPCGSGAIVKSVTTQDNPWSSADISYGINCPKCAGAWDITSGTLTNRESARPHQEAYRAERQASAELHVIVDELVDRYFEDFGAKTMTAELREMQRLGISTMNIAQFRKAVHEGRRPSERSYALKNPDWLFSVAKEAEKEEAFVQLRDKYNDARARTADTAKAVIRRRIPNE
;
A
#
# COMPACT_ATOMS: atom_id res chain seq x y z
N MET A 1 32.43 -4.71 -25.66
CA MET A 1 31.91 -3.40 -25.22
C MET A 1 30.49 -3.33 -25.73
N SER A 2 29.49 -3.26 -24.84
CA SER A 2 28.09 -3.05 -25.25
C SER A 2 27.92 -1.57 -25.53
N THR A 3 27.53 -1.24 -26.76
CA THR A 3 27.14 0.12 -27.13
C THR A 3 25.67 0.33 -26.76
N SER A 4 25.36 1.50 -26.21
CA SER A 4 23.99 1.92 -25.91
C SER A 4 23.76 3.28 -26.55
N GLU A 5 22.63 3.43 -27.24
CA GLU A 5 22.21 4.69 -27.83
C GLU A 5 21.17 5.32 -26.91
N THR A 6 21.32 6.60 -26.59
CA THR A 6 20.32 7.36 -25.83
C THR A 6 19.84 8.51 -26.69
N VAL A 7 18.54 8.55 -26.94
CA VAL A 7 17.90 9.64 -27.68
C VAL A 7 16.97 10.39 -26.74
N GLU A 8 17.07 11.72 -26.76
CA GLU A 8 16.29 12.60 -25.91
C GLU A 8 15.32 13.42 -26.74
N PHE A 9 14.07 13.46 -26.32
CA PHE A 9 13.01 14.21 -26.99
C PHE A 9 12.30 15.11 -25.99
N ALA A 10 12.02 16.35 -26.38
CA ALA A 10 11.14 17.22 -25.60
C ALA A 10 9.69 16.73 -25.75
N VAL A 11 9.04 16.38 -24.65
CA VAL A 11 7.66 15.85 -24.62
C VAL A 11 6.63 16.88 -24.15
N GLY A 12 7.08 18.04 -23.67
CA GLY A 12 6.17 19.11 -23.30
C GLY A 12 6.84 20.26 -22.55
N PRO A 13 6.12 21.36 -22.30
CA PRO A 13 6.65 22.49 -21.57
C PRO A 13 6.87 22.15 -20.09
N CYS A 14 7.91 22.73 -19.51
CA CYS A 14 8.13 22.69 -18.07
C CYS A 14 6.93 23.32 -17.31
N PRO A 15 6.55 22.84 -16.10
CA PRO A 15 5.43 23.39 -15.34
C PRO A 15 5.46 24.90 -15.08
N CYS A 16 6.64 25.53 -15.08
CA CYS A 16 6.82 26.97 -14.92
C CYS A 16 6.90 27.76 -16.24
N GLY A 17 6.84 27.09 -17.40
CA GLY A 17 7.01 27.69 -18.72
C GLY A 17 8.45 27.92 -19.16
N SER A 18 9.43 27.81 -18.25
CA SER A 18 10.86 27.96 -18.57
C SER A 18 11.53 26.59 -18.68
N GLY A 19 11.74 26.12 -19.91
CA GLY A 19 12.37 24.83 -20.22
C GLY A 19 11.38 23.76 -20.69
N ALA A 20 11.84 22.52 -20.78
CA ALA A 20 11.05 21.39 -21.30
C ALA A 20 11.10 20.18 -20.36
N ILE A 21 10.07 19.34 -20.45
CA ILE A 21 10.11 17.96 -19.97
C ILE A 21 10.76 17.13 -21.08
N VAL A 22 11.76 16.33 -20.73
CA VAL A 22 12.54 15.52 -21.66
C VAL A 22 12.25 14.06 -21.39
N LYS A 23 12.07 13.28 -22.45
CA LYS A 23 12.01 11.82 -22.42
C LYS A 23 13.31 11.28 -22.99
N SER A 24 14.02 10.49 -22.21
CA SER A 24 15.26 9.83 -22.63
C SER A 24 14.95 8.36 -22.88
N VAL A 25 15.18 7.90 -24.10
CA VAL A 25 15.01 6.51 -24.51
C VAL A 25 16.38 5.92 -24.75
N THR A 26 16.78 4.94 -23.94
CA THR A 26 18.05 4.25 -24.06
C THR A 26 17.82 2.85 -24.62
N THR A 27 18.31 2.60 -25.83
CA THR A 27 18.31 1.28 -26.47
C THR A 27 19.68 0.62 -26.30
N GLN A 28 19.68 -0.64 -25.90
CA GLN A 28 20.89 -1.46 -25.84
C GLN A 28 21.01 -2.28 -27.13
N ASP A 29 22.22 -2.44 -27.66
CA ASP A 29 22.45 -3.20 -28.89
C ASP A 29 22.25 -4.72 -28.76
N ASN A 30 21.83 -5.22 -27.59
CA ASN A 30 21.50 -6.64 -27.45
C ASN A 30 20.03 -6.91 -27.83
N PRO A 31 19.76 -7.97 -28.61
CA PRO A 31 18.43 -8.25 -29.18
C PRO A 31 17.38 -8.72 -28.16
N TRP A 32 17.74 -8.86 -26.88
CA TRP A 32 16.82 -9.31 -25.82
C TRP A 32 16.47 -8.19 -24.83
N SER A 33 17.01 -6.98 -24.99
CA SER A 33 16.76 -5.88 -24.07
C SER A 33 15.67 -4.96 -24.58
N SER A 34 14.77 -4.60 -23.65
CA SER A 34 13.79 -3.56 -23.89
C SER A 34 14.46 -2.19 -23.81
N ALA A 35 13.89 -1.20 -24.49
CA ALA A 35 14.32 0.19 -24.35
C ALA A 35 14.03 0.68 -22.93
N ASP A 36 15.02 1.27 -22.27
CA ASP A 36 14.82 1.98 -21.02
C ASP A 36 14.26 3.38 -21.31
N ILE A 37 13.18 3.75 -20.65
CA ILE A 37 12.49 5.02 -20.86
C ILE A 37 12.45 5.77 -19.55
N SER A 38 13.15 6.89 -19.50
CA SER A 38 13.11 7.81 -18.37
C SER A 38 12.59 9.18 -18.79
N TYR A 39 12.15 9.95 -17.79
CA TYR A 39 11.68 11.31 -17.98
C TYR A 39 12.47 12.23 -17.05
N GLY A 40 12.75 13.44 -17.51
CA GLY A 40 13.43 14.49 -16.76
C GLY A 40 12.81 15.86 -17.00
N ILE A 41 13.17 16.83 -16.16
CA ILE A 41 12.81 18.25 -16.36
C ILE A 41 14.08 19.03 -16.63
N ASN A 42 14.20 19.60 -17.83
CA ASN A 42 15.28 20.49 -18.22
C ASN A 42 15.00 21.93 -17.74
N CYS A 43 14.84 22.08 -16.43
CA CYS A 43 14.68 23.34 -15.73
C CYS A 43 15.17 23.16 -14.29
N PRO A 44 16.29 23.78 -13.87
CA PRO A 44 16.87 23.55 -12.55
C PRO A 44 15.89 23.84 -11.40
N LYS A 45 15.04 24.86 -11.54
CA LYS A 45 14.03 25.22 -10.54
C LYS A 45 12.96 24.14 -10.39
N CYS A 46 12.46 23.60 -11.51
CA CYS A 46 11.37 22.62 -11.48
C CYS A 46 11.86 21.19 -11.25
N ALA A 47 13.08 20.86 -11.67
CA ALA A 47 13.71 19.56 -11.38
C ALA A 47 13.82 19.28 -9.87
N GLY A 48 14.03 20.33 -9.06
CA GLY A 48 14.05 20.20 -7.59
C GLY A 48 12.66 20.17 -6.94
N ALA A 49 11.63 20.70 -7.60
CA ALA A 49 10.29 20.89 -7.01
C ALA A 49 9.27 19.81 -7.42
N TRP A 50 9.58 19.00 -8.43
CA TRP A 50 8.68 18.00 -8.99
C TRP A 50 9.35 16.63 -9.05
N ASP A 51 8.60 15.61 -8.67
CA ASP A 51 8.97 14.21 -8.90
C ASP A 51 8.26 13.67 -10.14
N ILE A 52 8.93 12.79 -10.86
CA ILE A 52 8.36 12.11 -12.02
C ILE A 52 8.21 10.63 -11.69
N THR A 53 6.98 10.12 -11.80
CA THR A 53 6.70 8.70 -11.59
C THR A 53 5.71 8.24 -12.64
N SER A 54 6.10 7.25 -13.44
CA SER A 54 5.24 6.59 -14.43
C SER A 54 4.44 7.57 -15.31
N GLY A 55 5.10 8.59 -15.86
CA GLY A 55 4.45 9.59 -16.73
C GLY A 55 3.60 10.65 -15.98
N THR A 56 3.73 10.76 -14.66
CA THR A 56 3.05 11.79 -13.85
C THR A 56 4.08 12.63 -13.12
N LEU A 57 3.92 13.96 -13.22
CA LEU A 57 4.62 14.95 -12.41
C LEU A 57 3.84 15.18 -11.11
N THR A 58 4.51 15.05 -9.97
CA THR A 58 3.95 15.35 -8.65
C THR A 58 4.77 16.45 -8.00
N ASN A 59 4.12 17.52 -7.54
CA ASN A 59 4.83 18.59 -6.85
C ASN A 59 5.20 18.16 -5.42
N ARG A 60 6.50 18.20 -5.10
CA ARG A 60 7.06 17.71 -3.82
C ARG A 60 6.49 18.43 -2.60
N GLU A 61 6.36 19.75 -2.68
CA GLU A 61 5.86 20.57 -1.57
C GLU A 61 4.41 20.21 -1.23
N SER A 62 3.55 20.13 -2.25
CA SER A 62 2.15 19.71 -2.07
C SER A 62 2.01 18.24 -1.66
N ALA A 63 2.97 17.38 -2.03
CA ALA A 63 2.97 15.96 -1.67
C ALA A 63 3.46 15.68 -0.25
N ARG A 64 4.28 16.56 0.35
CA ARG A 64 4.88 16.33 1.68
C ARG A 64 3.83 16.06 2.78
N PRO A 65 2.76 16.87 2.96
CA PRO A 65 1.75 16.59 3.97
C PRO A 65 1.05 15.24 3.76
N HIS A 66 0.84 14.86 2.49
CA HIS A 66 0.26 13.55 2.16
C HIS A 66 1.21 12.40 2.48
N GLN A 67 2.51 12.54 2.19
CA GLN A 67 3.51 11.54 2.55
C GLN A 67 3.63 11.37 4.08
N GLU A 68 3.57 12.46 4.84
CA GLU A 68 3.58 12.44 6.30
C GLU A 68 2.32 11.76 6.86
N ALA A 69 1.14 12.13 6.36
CA ALA A 69 -0.13 11.50 6.74
C ALA A 69 -0.13 9.99 6.39
N TYR A 70 0.35 9.62 5.21
CA TYR A 70 0.46 8.23 4.78
C TYR A 70 1.40 7.42 5.69
N ARG A 71 2.54 8.00 6.11
CA ARG A 71 3.44 7.35 7.08
C ARG A 71 2.75 7.14 8.42
N ALA A 72 2.01 8.14 8.91
CA ALA A 72 1.25 8.03 10.15
C ALA A 72 0.14 6.97 10.06
N GLU A 73 -0.57 6.88 8.93
CA GLU A 73 -1.56 5.82 8.68
C GLU A 73 -0.93 4.44 8.67
N ARG A 74 0.23 4.28 8.01
CA ARG A 74 0.98 3.00 8.02
C ARG A 74 1.39 2.59 9.42
N GLN A 75 1.84 3.54 10.24
CA GLN A 75 2.20 3.27 11.63
C GLN A 75 0.96 2.86 12.46
N ALA A 76 -0.13 3.63 12.37
CA ALA A 76 -1.37 3.31 13.09
C ALA A 76 -1.94 1.94 12.66
N SER A 77 -1.86 1.63 11.36
CA SER A 77 -2.23 0.33 10.82
C SER A 77 -1.37 -0.80 11.39
N ALA A 78 -0.05 -0.62 11.47
CA ALA A 78 0.85 -1.63 12.04
C ALA A 78 0.54 -1.89 13.52
N GLU A 79 0.35 -0.82 14.31
CA GLU A 79 -0.01 -0.94 15.73
C GLU A 79 -1.37 -1.65 15.92
N LEU A 80 -2.37 -1.32 15.09
CA LEU A 80 -3.67 -2.00 15.11
C LEU A 80 -3.56 -3.47 14.71
N HIS A 81 -2.73 -3.80 13.72
CA HIS A 81 -2.53 -5.19 13.32
C HIS A 81 -1.90 -6.05 14.42
N VAL A 82 -0.97 -5.51 15.21
CA VAL A 82 -0.37 -6.26 16.32
C VAL A 82 -1.41 -6.76 17.33
N ILE A 83 -2.34 -5.89 17.77
CA ILE A 83 -3.38 -6.28 18.71
C ILE A 83 -4.41 -7.22 18.05
N VAL A 84 -4.77 -6.96 16.79
CA VAL A 84 -5.73 -7.79 16.05
C VAL A 84 -5.17 -9.20 15.85
N ASP A 85 -3.91 -9.32 15.47
CA ASP A 85 -3.27 -10.62 15.25
C ASP A 85 -3.27 -11.45 16.54
N GLU A 86 -2.93 -10.82 17.69
CA GLU A 86 -2.98 -11.49 18.99
C GLU A 86 -4.39 -11.97 19.35
N LEU A 87 -5.41 -11.12 19.17
CA LEU A 87 -6.80 -11.46 19.46
C LEU A 87 -7.30 -12.62 18.59
N VAL A 88 -6.97 -12.60 17.30
CA VAL A 88 -7.38 -13.63 16.35
C VAL A 88 -6.68 -14.95 16.65
N ASP A 89 -5.37 -14.92 16.89
CA ASP A 89 -4.59 -16.12 17.19
C ASP A 89 -5.11 -16.79 18.47
N ARG A 90 -5.35 -15.99 19.54
CA ARG A 90 -5.93 -16.49 20.80
C ARG A 90 -7.33 -17.07 20.59
N TYR A 91 -8.21 -16.37 19.89
CA TYR A 91 -9.57 -16.86 19.65
C TYR A 91 -9.58 -18.22 18.96
N PHE A 92 -8.74 -18.42 17.94
CA PHE A 92 -8.70 -19.69 17.22
C PHE A 92 -7.94 -20.80 17.96
N GLU A 93 -7.03 -20.45 18.86
CA GLU A 93 -6.45 -21.39 19.82
C GLU A 93 -7.53 -21.90 20.79
N ASP A 94 -8.32 -21.00 21.38
CA ASP A 94 -9.41 -21.32 22.31
C ASP A 94 -10.59 -22.04 21.62
N PHE A 95 -10.89 -21.69 20.36
CA PHE A 95 -11.92 -22.35 19.56
C PHE A 95 -11.61 -23.85 19.36
N GLY A 96 -10.33 -24.24 19.37
CA GLY A 96 -9.92 -25.64 19.44
C GLY A 96 -10.48 -26.53 18.34
N ALA A 97 -10.53 -26.02 17.10
CA ALA A 97 -11.15 -26.74 15.98
C ALA A 97 -10.52 -28.12 15.75
N LYS A 98 -11.32 -29.19 15.87
CA LYS A 98 -10.85 -30.58 15.65
C LYS A 98 -10.36 -30.86 14.23
N THR A 99 -10.77 -30.05 13.25
CA THR A 99 -10.40 -30.21 11.84
C THR A 99 -10.15 -28.86 11.19
N MET A 100 -9.20 -28.81 10.23
CA MET A 100 -8.95 -27.62 9.42
C MET A 100 -10.21 -27.12 8.70
N THR A 101 -11.10 -28.04 8.30
CA THR A 101 -12.38 -27.67 7.66
C THR A 101 -13.30 -26.93 8.63
N ALA A 102 -13.32 -27.30 9.91
CA ALA A 102 -14.12 -26.61 10.92
C ALA A 102 -13.58 -25.19 11.20
N GLU A 103 -12.26 -25.04 11.31
CA GLU A 103 -11.62 -23.74 11.47
C GLU A 103 -11.91 -22.81 10.28
N LEU A 104 -11.75 -23.32 9.04
CA LEU A 104 -12.06 -22.53 7.84
C LEU A 104 -13.55 -22.14 7.78
N ARG A 105 -14.46 -23.05 8.13
CA ARG A 105 -15.90 -22.74 8.19
C ARG A 105 -16.20 -21.64 9.19
N GLU A 106 -15.52 -21.64 10.34
CA GLU A 106 -15.67 -20.60 11.34
C GLU A 106 -15.16 -19.26 10.83
N MET A 107 -13.96 -19.22 10.21
CA MET A 107 -13.45 -18.02 9.57
C MET A 107 -14.38 -17.49 8.45
N GLN A 108 -15.02 -18.38 7.70
CA GLN A 108 -16.00 -18.01 6.67
C GLN A 108 -17.32 -17.51 7.28
N ARG A 109 -17.81 -18.16 8.35
CA ARG A 109 -19.00 -17.73 9.12
C ARG A 109 -18.81 -16.32 9.67
N LEU A 110 -17.62 -16.02 10.18
CA LEU A 110 -17.23 -14.70 10.67
C LEU A 110 -16.97 -13.70 9.54
N GLY A 111 -16.96 -14.12 8.27
CA GLY A 111 -16.69 -13.24 7.12
C GLY A 111 -15.25 -12.74 7.03
N ILE A 112 -14.32 -13.36 7.77
CA ILE A 112 -12.91 -12.95 7.86
C ILE A 112 -12.00 -13.75 6.92
N SER A 113 -12.51 -14.78 6.22
CA SER A 113 -11.76 -15.48 5.18
C SER A 113 -12.60 -15.74 3.94
N THR A 114 -12.00 -15.56 2.77
CA THR A 114 -12.55 -15.94 1.45
C THR A 114 -11.79 -17.11 0.83
N MET A 115 -10.89 -17.75 1.59
CA MET A 115 -10.09 -18.86 1.08
C MET A 115 -10.95 -20.10 0.84
N ASN A 116 -10.55 -20.90 -0.15
CA ASN A 116 -11.07 -22.25 -0.30
C ASN A 116 -10.23 -23.26 0.52
N ILE A 117 -10.71 -24.50 0.65
CA ILE A 117 -10.06 -25.53 1.48
C ILE A 117 -8.64 -25.89 1.01
N ALA A 118 -8.35 -25.82 -0.29
CA ALA A 118 -7.03 -26.13 -0.83
C ALA A 118 -6.01 -25.02 -0.47
N GLN A 119 -6.41 -23.76 -0.64
CA GLN A 119 -5.60 -22.59 -0.23
C GLN A 119 -5.36 -22.61 1.28
N PHE A 120 -6.40 -22.93 2.07
CA PHE A 120 -6.29 -22.98 3.52
C PHE A 120 -5.32 -24.06 4.00
N ARG A 121 -5.44 -25.29 3.46
CA ARG A 121 -4.50 -26.38 3.76
C ARG A 121 -3.07 -26.02 3.41
N LYS A 122 -2.85 -25.38 2.26
CA LYS A 122 -1.53 -24.90 1.86
C LYS A 122 -0.97 -23.90 2.89
N ALA A 123 -1.77 -22.93 3.30
CA ALA A 123 -1.34 -21.93 4.29
C ALA A 123 -1.03 -22.55 5.67
N VAL A 124 -1.81 -23.53 6.11
CA VAL A 124 -1.52 -24.28 7.35
C VAL A 124 -0.21 -25.07 7.22
N HIS A 125 0.02 -25.72 6.08
CA HIS A 125 1.25 -26.48 5.84
C HIS A 125 2.49 -25.58 5.77
N GLU A 126 2.34 -24.33 5.30
CA GLU A 126 3.37 -23.29 5.36
C GLU A 126 3.60 -22.72 6.76
N GLY A 127 2.85 -23.17 7.78
CA GLY A 127 2.99 -22.73 9.17
C GLY A 127 2.36 -21.37 9.46
N ARG A 128 1.48 -20.86 8.59
CA ARG A 128 0.84 -19.54 8.80
C ARG A 128 -0.16 -19.58 9.95
N ARG A 129 -0.12 -18.56 10.80
CA ARG A 129 -1.02 -18.39 11.96
C ARG A 129 -2.46 -18.06 11.51
N PRO A 130 -3.48 -18.25 12.38
CA PRO A 130 -4.86 -17.86 12.08
C PRO A 130 -5.01 -16.40 11.64
N SER A 131 -4.33 -15.47 12.31
CA SER A 131 -4.26 -14.05 11.95
C SER A 131 -3.78 -13.81 10.52
N GLU A 132 -2.77 -14.57 10.07
CA GLU A 132 -2.17 -14.47 8.73
C GLU A 132 -3.01 -15.12 7.62
N ARG A 133 -4.00 -15.93 8.00
CA ARG A 133 -4.93 -16.65 7.10
C ARG A 133 -6.31 -15.99 7.04
N SER A 134 -6.50 -14.93 7.81
CA SER A 134 -7.74 -14.17 7.88
C SER A 134 -7.51 -12.69 7.62
N TYR A 135 -8.59 -11.97 7.38
CA TYR A 135 -8.61 -10.52 7.29
C TYR A 135 -9.62 -10.02 8.31
N ALA A 136 -9.24 -10.13 9.58
CA ALA A 136 -10.12 -9.91 10.73
C ALA A 136 -10.78 -8.52 10.76
N LEU A 137 -10.08 -7.49 10.27
CA LEU A 137 -10.61 -6.12 10.16
C LEU A 137 -11.86 -5.98 9.28
N LYS A 138 -12.25 -7.02 8.50
CA LYS A 138 -13.55 -7.07 7.80
C LYS A 138 -14.74 -7.25 8.73
N ASN A 139 -14.54 -7.79 9.93
CA ASN A 139 -15.61 -7.98 10.91
C ASN A 139 -15.26 -7.27 12.23
N PRO A 140 -15.44 -5.93 12.29
CA PRO A 140 -15.09 -5.15 13.46
C PRO A 140 -15.95 -5.47 14.70
N ASP A 141 -17.20 -5.88 14.51
CA ASP A 141 -18.12 -6.16 15.63
C ASP A 141 -17.72 -7.45 16.36
N TRP A 142 -17.32 -8.46 15.58
CA TRP A 142 -16.71 -9.67 16.14
C TRP A 142 -15.38 -9.35 16.84
N LEU A 143 -14.49 -8.60 16.20
CA LEU A 143 -13.21 -8.21 16.81
C LEU A 143 -13.40 -7.45 18.12
N PHE A 144 -14.40 -6.56 18.18
CA PHE A 144 -14.74 -5.86 19.43
C PHE A 144 -15.20 -6.83 20.51
N SER A 145 -16.01 -7.83 20.16
CA SER A 145 -16.44 -8.89 21.10
C SER A 145 -15.26 -9.71 21.63
N VAL A 146 -14.32 -10.11 20.75
CA VAL A 146 -13.09 -10.82 21.14
C VAL A 146 -12.17 -9.93 21.99
N ALA A 147 -12.04 -8.65 21.64
CA ALA A 147 -11.27 -7.69 22.43
C ALA A 147 -11.85 -7.51 23.83
N LYS A 148 -13.19 -7.50 23.96
CA LYS A 148 -13.89 -7.42 25.24
C LYS A 148 -13.66 -8.66 26.10
N GLU A 149 -13.78 -9.86 25.53
CA GLU A 149 -13.48 -11.12 26.22
C GLU A 149 -12.02 -11.19 26.70
N ALA A 150 -11.11 -10.57 25.96
CA ALA A 150 -9.69 -10.49 26.30
C ALA A 150 -9.31 -9.28 27.20
N GLU A 151 -10.28 -8.50 27.69
CA GLU A 151 -10.07 -7.27 28.48
C GLU A 151 -9.18 -6.21 27.78
N LYS A 152 -9.24 -6.17 26.45
CA LYS A 152 -8.46 -5.29 25.56
C LYS A 152 -9.32 -4.32 24.75
N GLU A 153 -10.60 -4.18 25.10
CA GLU A 153 -11.57 -3.35 24.38
C GLU A 153 -11.12 -1.89 24.23
N GLU A 154 -10.61 -1.28 25.29
CA GLU A 154 -10.18 0.11 25.28
C GLU A 154 -9.00 0.32 24.33
N ALA A 155 -7.99 -0.55 24.41
CA ALA A 155 -6.82 -0.49 23.53
C ALA A 155 -7.20 -0.70 22.05
N PHE A 156 -8.12 -1.63 21.78
CA PHE A 156 -8.61 -1.88 20.43
C PHE A 156 -9.35 -0.66 19.85
N VAL A 157 -10.28 -0.07 20.62
CA VAL A 157 -11.04 1.11 20.18
C VAL A 157 -10.11 2.29 19.92
N GLN A 158 -9.19 2.58 20.85
CA GLN A 158 -8.23 3.67 20.69
C GLN A 158 -7.36 3.52 19.43
N LEU A 159 -6.83 2.32 19.16
CA LEU A 159 -6.02 2.06 17.98
C LEU A 159 -6.83 2.12 16.68
N ARG A 160 -8.08 1.64 16.71
CA ARG A 160 -8.98 1.71 15.57
C ARG A 160 -9.36 3.14 15.22
N ASP A 161 -9.66 3.96 16.22
CA ASP A 161 -9.97 5.38 16.03
C ASP A 161 -8.75 6.14 15.51
N LYS A 162 -7.57 5.90 16.09
CA LYS A 162 -6.30 6.44 15.59
C LYS A 162 -6.05 6.08 14.12
N TYR A 163 -6.33 4.84 13.73
CA TYR A 163 -6.21 4.39 12.34
C TYR A 163 -7.23 5.09 11.42
N ASN A 164 -8.49 5.20 11.84
CA ASN A 164 -9.54 5.87 11.06
C ASN A 164 -9.24 7.35 10.86
N ASP A 165 -8.77 8.04 11.90
CA ASP A 165 -8.35 9.44 11.84
C ASP A 165 -7.16 9.63 10.91
N ALA A 166 -6.15 8.77 11.01
CA ALA A 166 -4.99 8.82 10.13
C ALA A 166 -5.39 8.58 8.66
N ARG A 167 -6.26 7.61 8.40
CA ARG A 167 -6.79 7.32 7.06
C ARG A 167 -7.61 8.48 6.49
N ALA A 168 -8.44 9.12 7.31
CA ALA A 168 -9.18 10.32 6.91
C ALA A 168 -8.23 11.46 6.53
N ARG A 169 -7.20 11.71 7.34
CA ARG A 169 -6.15 12.71 7.05
C ARG A 169 -5.38 12.39 5.77
N THR A 170 -5.02 11.13 5.53
CA THR A 170 -4.38 10.73 4.26
C THR A 170 -5.28 11.03 3.07
N ALA A 171 -6.58 10.70 3.17
CA ALA A 171 -7.55 10.97 2.11
C ALA A 171 -7.74 12.47 1.85
N ASP A 172 -7.74 13.29 2.89
CA ASP A 172 -7.87 14.75 2.75
C ASP A 172 -6.62 15.40 2.19
N THR A 173 -5.44 15.04 2.69
CA THR A 173 -4.16 15.54 2.17
C THR A 173 -3.90 15.10 0.74
N ALA A 174 -4.38 13.92 0.33
CA ALA A 174 -4.27 13.43 -1.05
C ALA A 174 -4.96 14.36 -2.07
N LYS A 175 -6.03 15.06 -1.67
CA LYS A 175 -6.78 16.00 -2.52
C LYS A 175 -5.98 17.28 -2.82
N ALA A 176 -5.07 17.67 -1.93
CA ALA A 176 -4.24 18.85 -2.08
C ALA A 176 -2.98 18.62 -2.93
N VAL A 177 -2.66 17.36 -3.28
CA VAL A 177 -1.47 17.02 -4.06
C VAL A 177 -1.62 17.48 -5.50
N ILE A 178 -0.73 18.36 -5.94
CA ILE A 178 -0.72 18.86 -7.31
C ILE A 178 -0.03 17.82 -8.20
N ARG A 179 -0.81 17.23 -9.10
CA ARG A 179 -0.33 16.27 -10.11
C ARG A 179 -0.58 16.79 -11.52
N ARG A 180 0.34 16.53 -12.43
CA ARG A 180 0.19 16.81 -13.87
C ARG A 180 0.62 15.58 -14.66
N ARG A 181 -0.17 15.18 -15.64
CA ARG A 181 0.20 14.11 -16.56
C ARG A 181 1.23 14.64 -17.56
N ILE A 182 2.29 13.87 -17.82
CA ILE A 182 3.20 14.15 -18.92
C ILE A 182 2.46 13.81 -20.22
N PRO A 183 2.44 14.72 -21.22
CA PRO A 183 1.86 14.41 -22.52
C PRO A 183 2.53 13.15 -23.10
N ASN A 184 1.71 12.20 -23.54
CA ASN A 184 2.18 11.08 -24.37
C ASN A 184 1.91 11.50 -25.81
N GLU A 185 2.92 12.06 -26.49
CA GLU A 185 2.94 12.11 -27.95
C GLU A 185 3.64 10.86 -28.49
#